data_AF-A0A3M1NX33-F1
#
_entry.id   AF-A0A3M1NX33-F1
#
_cell.length_a   1.000
_cell.length_b   1.000
_cell.length_c   1.000
_cell.angle_alpha   90.00
_cell.angle_beta   90.00
_cell.angle_gamma   90.00
#
_symmetry.space_group_name_H-M   'P 1'
#
loop_
_entity.id
_entity.type
_entity.pdbx_description
1 polymer ?
#
loop_
_entity_poly.entity_id
_entity_poly.type
_entity_poly.pdbx_seq_one_letter_code
_entity_poly.pdbx_strand_id
1 'polypeptide(L)'
;MDNAHTALVFFFGSILGSFLNVCIYRLPRKKSIVWPVSYCPQCKKSIPLTHQIPLVSYLILGGKCRNCKSPIPIRYPVVEFLTGLLLVLVWRHYGFGPAFLHYSILILFLLPISFIDLDTKLILNVLTFPGLAIGMASSLFLRKLG
;
A
#
# COMPACT_ATOMS: atom_id res chain seq x y z
N MET A 1 -16.78 1.35 20.58
CA MET A 1 -16.40 1.07 19.18
C MET A 1 -16.43 2.38 18.44
N ASP A 2 -15.30 3.09 18.38
CA ASP A 2 -15.31 4.43 17.81
C ASP A 2 -15.22 4.36 16.28
N ASN A 3 -16.32 4.70 15.64
CA ASN A 3 -16.41 4.83 14.18
C ASN A 3 -15.35 5.80 13.64
N ALA A 4 -15.01 6.83 14.43
CA ALA A 4 -13.96 7.80 14.11
C ALA A 4 -12.58 7.16 13.97
N HIS A 5 -12.17 6.33 14.94
CA HIS A 5 -10.87 5.64 14.90
C HIS A 5 -10.81 4.64 13.73
N THR A 6 -11.91 3.93 13.48
CA THR A 6 -11.99 3.00 12.34
C THR A 6 -11.78 3.74 11.01
N ALA A 7 -12.48 4.86 10.81
CA ALA A 7 -12.34 5.66 9.60
C ALA A 7 -10.92 6.21 9.46
N LEU A 8 -10.34 6.75 10.53
CA LEU A 8 -8.97 7.28 10.53
C LEU A 8 -7.95 6.22 10.11
N VAL A 9 -7.99 5.03 10.72
CA VAL A 9 -7.07 3.93 10.40
C VAL A 9 -7.26 3.46 8.96
N PHE A 10 -8.51 3.37 8.49
CA PHE A 10 -8.81 2.98 7.11
C PHE A 10 -8.26 3.98 6.08
N PHE A 11 -8.50 5.28 6.28
CA PHE A 11 -7.99 6.32 5.39
C PHE A 11 -6.46 6.36 5.39
N PHE A 12 -5.84 6.27 6.57
CA PHE A 12 -4.39 6.19 6.68
C PHE A 12 -3.82 4.98 5.95
N GLY A 13 -4.43 3.81 6.14
CA GLY A 13 -4.02 2.59 5.42
C GLY A 13 -4.25 2.68 3.92
N SER A 14 -5.29 3.36 3.46
CA SER A 14 -5.53 3.59 2.03
C SER A 14 -4.47 4.50 1.40
N ILE A 15 -3.99 5.51 2.13
CA ILE A 15 -2.87 6.38 1.70
C ILE A 15 -1.60 5.55 1.55
N LEU A 16 -1.30 4.70 2.55
CA LEU A 16 -0.17 3.78 2.47
C LEU A 16 -0.33 2.80 1.30
N GLY A 17 -1.52 2.26 1.06
CA GLY A 17 -1.81 1.39 -0.08
C GLY A 17 -1.58 2.07 -1.43
N SER A 18 -1.86 3.38 -1.55
CA SER A 18 -1.55 4.14 -2.76
C SER A 18 -0.04 4.25 -3.00
N PHE A 19 0.75 4.44 -1.94
CA PHE A 19 2.21 4.34 -2.02
C PHE A 19 2.67 2.92 -2.39
N LEU A 20 2.04 1.87 -1.84
CA LEU A 20 2.36 0.49 -2.21
C LEU A 20 2.15 0.22 -3.70
N ASN A 21 1.12 0.79 -4.34
CA ASN A 21 0.96 0.69 -5.80
C ASN A 21 2.16 1.25 -6.57
N VAL A 22 2.77 2.34 -6.09
CA VAL A 22 4.01 2.89 -6.66
C VAL A 22 5.15 1.88 -6.52
N CYS A 23 5.33 1.31 -5.33
CA CYS A 23 6.34 0.29 -5.06
C CYS A 23 6.15 -0.95 -5.96
N ILE A 24 4.94 -1.52 -6.01
CA ILE A 24 4.59 -2.69 -6.85
C ILE A 24 4.94 -2.44 -8.31
N TYR A 25 4.65 -1.25 -8.83
CA TYR A 25 4.92 -0.94 -10.23
C TYR A 25 6.40 -0.66 -10.52
N ARG A 26 7.09 0.08 -9.64
CA ARG A 26 8.43 0.63 -9.92
C ARG A 26 9.57 -0.28 -9.48
N LEU A 27 9.43 -1.02 -8.38
CA LEU A 27 10.51 -1.85 -7.82
C LEU A 27 10.96 -2.96 -8.80
N PRO A 28 10.07 -3.77 -9.40
CA PRO A 28 10.50 -4.81 -10.34
C PRO A 28 11.17 -4.25 -11.60
N ARG A 29 10.85 -2.99 -11.94
CA ARG A 29 11.38 -2.28 -13.10
C ARG A 29 12.64 -1.46 -12.78
N LYS A 30 13.19 -1.58 -11.56
CA LYS A 30 14.34 -0.82 -11.07
C LYS A 30 14.20 0.70 -11.28
N LYS A 31 12.97 1.22 -11.21
CA LYS A 31 12.68 2.65 -11.33
C LYS A 31 12.70 3.31 -9.95
N SER A 32 13.11 4.58 -9.90
CA SER A 32 13.07 5.36 -8.66
C SER A 32 11.64 5.49 -8.15
N ILE A 33 11.44 5.25 -6.85
CA ILE A 33 10.15 5.38 -6.16
C ILE A 33 9.80 6.87 -5.94
N VAL A 34 10.84 7.72 -5.85
CA VAL A 34 10.71 9.16 -5.53
C VAL A 34 10.47 10.00 -6.79
N TRP A 35 11.14 9.68 -7.90
CA TRP A 35 11.09 10.50 -9.12
C TRP A 35 10.94 9.63 -10.38
N PRO A 36 10.15 10.03 -11.39
CA PRO A 36 9.30 11.24 -11.47
C PRO A 36 8.02 11.15 -10.65
N VAL A 37 7.33 12.28 -10.46
CA VAL A 37 6.00 12.36 -9.80
C VAL A 37 4.96 11.50 -10.51
N SER A 38 3.87 11.13 -9.83
CA SER A 38 2.75 10.37 -10.41
C SER A 38 2.27 10.98 -11.74
N TYR A 39 2.29 10.21 -12.82
CA TYR A 39 1.88 10.65 -14.16
C TYR A 39 1.05 9.56 -14.85
N CYS A 40 0.18 9.97 -15.76
CA CYS A 40 -0.60 9.03 -16.57
C CYS A 40 0.30 8.33 -17.61
N PRO A 41 0.34 6.99 -17.69
CA PRO A 41 1.22 6.30 -18.64
C PRO A 41 0.87 6.55 -20.12
N GLN A 42 -0.39 6.89 -20.42
CA GLN A 42 -0.87 7.15 -21.78
C GLN A 42 -0.64 8.60 -22.22
N CYS A 43 -1.16 9.58 -21.47
CA CYS A 43 -1.05 10.98 -21.87
C CYS A 43 0.17 11.72 -21.29
N LYS A 44 0.97 11.07 -20.44
CA LYS A 44 2.16 11.61 -19.76
C LYS A 44 1.93 12.88 -18.94
N LYS A 45 0.68 13.32 -18.76
CA LYS A 45 0.35 14.44 -17.87
C LYS A 45 0.53 14.03 -16.42
N SER A 46 1.09 14.95 -15.64
CA SER A 46 1.20 14.81 -14.18
C SER A 46 -0.19 14.73 -13.55
N ILE A 47 -0.33 13.87 -12.54
CA ILE A 47 -1.57 13.69 -11.79
C ILE A 47 -1.56 14.70 -10.63
N PRO A 48 -2.54 15.62 -10.54
CA PRO A 48 -2.61 16.57 -9.43
C PRO A 48 -2.76 15.85 -8.09
N LEU A 49 -2.26 16.43 -6.99
CA LEU A 49 -2.43 15.87 -5.64
C LEU A 49 -3.90 15.56 -5.28
N THR A 50 -4.85 16.36 -5.76
CA THR A 50 -6.28 16.12 -5.54
C THR A 50 -6.80 14.83 -6.16
N HIS A 51 -6.11 14.29 -7.17
CA HIS A 51 -6.43 13.01 -7.84
C HIS A 51 -5.57 11.86 -7.31
N GLN A 52 -4.73 12.12 -6.30
CA GLN A 52 -3.97 11.10 -5.58
C GLN A 52 -4.71 10.63 -4.32
N ILE A 53 -5.91 11.14 -4.04
CA ILE A 53 -6.73 10.67 -2.91
C ILE A 53 -7.20 9.24 -3.20
N PRO A 54 -6.75 8.25 -2.41
CA PRO A 54 -7.05 6.82 -2.64
C PRO A 54 -8.56 6.56 -2.66
N LEU A 55 -9.02 5.59 -3.45
CA LEU A 55 -10.41 5.14 -3.62
C LEU A 55 -11.40 6.22 -4.13
N VAL A 56 -11.46 7.38 -3.48
CA VAL A 56 -12.33 8.51 -3.80
C VAL A 56 -12.04 9.04 -5.21
N SER A 57 -10.76 9.26 -5.55
CA SER A 57 -10.41 9.73 -6.89
C SER A 57 -10.78 8.71 -7.97
N TYR A 58 -10.63 7.41 -7.68
CA TYR A 58 -10.99 6.35 -8.62
C TYR A 58 -12.50 6.31 -8.88
N LEU A 59 -13.32 6.44 -7.82
CA LEU A 59 -14.77 6.47 -7.92
C LEU A 59 -15.27 7.72 -8.65
N ILE A 60 -14.76 8.91 -8.31
CA ILE A 60 -15.14 10.18 -8.95
C ILE A 60 -14.77 10.18 -10.43
N LEU A 61 -13.61 9.63 -10.80
CA LEU A 61 -13.15 9.56 -12.17
C LEU A 61 -13.74 8.38 -12.96
N GLY A 62 -14.55 7.53 -12.33
CA GLY A 62 -15.13 6.33 -12.95
C GLY A 62 -14.06 5.35 -13.45
N GLY A 63 -12.93 5.25 -12.75
CA GLY A 63 -11.81 4.40 -13.13
C GLY A 63 -11.10 4.80 -14.44
N LYS A 64 -11.20 6.07 -14.87
CA LYS A 64 -10.58 6.56 -16.11
C LYS A 64 -9.70 7.79 -15.85
N CYS A 65 -8.65 7.96 -16.63
CA CYS A 65 -7.85 9.18 -16.56
C CYS A 65 -8.68 10.41 -16.95
N ARG A 66 -8.62 11.48 -16.16
CA ARG A 66 -9.34 12.74 -16.43
C ARG A 66 -9.04 13.34 -17.81
N ASN A 67 -7.79 13.24 -18.27
CA ASN A 67 -7.34 13.91 -19.49
C ASN A 67 -7.53 13.07 -20.76
N CYS A 68 -7.13 11.80 -20.74
CA CYS A 68 -7.19 10.93 -21.93
C CYS A 68 -8.26 9.84 -21.85
N LYS A 69 -9.01 9.76 -20.76
CA LYS A 69 -10.05 8.73 -20.52
C LYS A 69 -9.55 7.28 -20.57
N SER A 70 -8.23 7.06 -20.59
CA SER A 70 -7.66 5.72 -20.53
C SER A 70 -8.03 5.03 -19.22
N PRO A 71 -8.36 3.73 -19.24
CA PRO A 71 -8.75 3.01 -18.02
C PRO A 71 -7.59 2.97 -17.02
N ILE A 72 -7.91 3.20 -15.75
CA ILE A 72 -7.00 3.02 -14.62
C ILE A 72 -7.17 1.58 -14.14
N PRO A 73 -6.10 0.78 -14.02
CA PRO A 73 -6.20 -0.61 -13.62
C PRO A 73 -6.88 -0.77 -12.27
N ILE A 74 -7.84 -1.71 -12.17
CA ILE A 74 -8.61 -1.97 -10.94
C ILE A 74 -7.73 -2.44 -9.77
N ARG A 75 -6.52 -2.90 -10.05
CA ARG A 75 -5.53 -3.24 -9.02
C ARG A 75 -5.23 -2.06 -8.08
N TYR A 76 -5.25 -0.83 -8.59
CA TYR A 76 -4.94 0.36 -7.79
C TYR A 76 -5.92 0.52 -6.61
N PRO A 77 -7.25 0.65 -6.84
CA PRO A 77 -8.21 0.73 -5.74
C PRO A 77 -8.27 -0.55 -4.91
N VAL A 78 -8.00 -1.73 -5.49
CA VAL A 78 -7.97 -2.98 -4.72
C VAL A 78 -6.85 -2.99 -3.68
N VAL A 79 -5.63 -2.60 -4.04
CA VAL A 79 -4.49 -2.53 -3.10
C VAL A 79 -4.74 -1.47 -2.02
N GLU A 80 -5.30 -0.32 -2.40
CA GLU A 80 -5.66 0.75 -1.45
C GLU A 80 -6.69 0.27 -0.42
N PHE A 81 -7.76 -0.36 -0.89
CA PHE A 81 -8.81 -0.92 -0.05
C PHE A 81 -8.29 -2.04 0.86
N LEU A 82 -7.53 -3.00 0.31
CA LEU A 82 -6.97 -4.10 1.08
C LEU A 82 -6.02 -3.61 2.17
N THR A 83 -5.17 -2.61 1.88
CA THR A 83 -4.26 -2.04 2.88
C THR A 83 -5.04 -1.36 4.01
N GLY A 84 -6.04 -0.53 3.67
CA GLY A 84 -6.93 0.09 4.66
C GLY A 84 -7.67 -0.93 5.52
N LEU A 85 -8.24 -1.96 4.89
CA LEU A 85 -8.97 -3.03 5.58
C LEU A 85 -8.08 -3.83 6.52
N LEU A 86 -6.90 -4.26 6.07
CA LEU A 86 -5.98 -5.05 6.89
C LEU A 86 -5.48 -4.26 8.11
N LEU A 87 -5.17 -2.97 7.96
CA LEU A 87 -4.78 -2.13 9.09
C LEU A 87 -5.93 -1.95 10.09
N VAL A 88 -7.17 -1.79 9.63
CA VAL A 88 -8.34 -1.77 10.53
C VAL A 88 -8.50 -3.08 11.28
N LEU A 89 -8.29 -4.23 10.63
CA LEU A 89 -8.37 -5.54 11.28
C LEU A 89 -7.30 -5.71 12.36
N VAL A 90 -6.05 -5.33 12.07
CA VAL A 90 -4.98 -5.36 13.08
C VAL A 90 -5.28 -4.42 14.24
N TRP A 91 -5.75 -3.21 13.96
CA TRP A 91 -6.12 -2.26 15.00
C TRP A 91 -7.27 -2.79 15.87
N ARG A 92 -8.28 -3.41 15.27
CA ARG A 92 -9.40 -4.01 16.01
C ARG A 92 -8.97 -5.15 16.92
N HIS A 93 -7.94 -5.90 16.53
CA HIS A 93 -7.46 -7.05 17.30
C HIS A 93 -6.47 -6.65 18.41
N TYR A 94 -5.54 -5.73 18.13
CA TYR A 94 -4.44 -5.40 19.05
C TYR A 94 -4.58 -4.01 19.71
N GLY A 95 -5.51 -3.17 19.26
CA GLY A 95 -5.61 -1.77 19.68
C GLY A 95 -4.41 -0.93 19.20
N PHE A 96 -4.33 0.32 19.64
CA PHE A 96 -3.11 1.11 19.42
C PHE A 96 -2.01 0.65 20.36
N GLY A 97 -0.84 0.30 19.82
CA GLY A 97 0.31 -0.14 20.60
C GLY A 97 1.44 -0.73 19.76
N PRO A 98 2.50 -1.25 20.40
CA PRO A 98 3.65 -1.85 19.71
C PRO A 98 3.26 -3.00 18.77
N ALA A 99 2.30 -3.83 19.19
CA ALA A 99 1.80 -4.95 18.37
C ALA A 99 1.14 -4.46 17.07
N PHE A 100 0.29 -3.41 17.15
CA PHE A 100 -0.33 -2.83 15.96
C PHE A 100 0.71 -2.29 14.97
N LEU A 101 1.72 -1.57 15.46
CA LEU A 101 2.79 -1.05 14.62
C LEU A 101 3.59 -2.18 13.97
N HIS A 102 3.92 -3.22 14.72
CA HIS A 102 4.64 -4.39 14.22
C HIS A 102 3.88 -5.09 13.08
N TYR A 103 2.62 -5.46 13.29
CA TYR A 103 1.81 -6.14 12.27
C TYR A 103 1.46 -5.23 11.09
N SER A 104 1.28 -3.93 11.32
CA SER A 104 1.07 -2.96 10.23
C SER A 104 2.29 -2.90 9.31
N ILE A 105 3.50 -2.81 9.87
CA ILE A 105 4.74 -2.87 9.07
C ILE A 105 4.80 -4.18 8.29
N LEU A 106 4.52 -5.31 8.94
CA LEU A 106 4.52 -6.60 8.27
C LEU A 106 3.58 -6.64 7.06
N ILE A 107 2.34 -6.13 7.20
CA ILE A 107 1.39 -6.00 6.10
C ILE A 107 1.93 -5.13 4.98
N LEU A 108 2.54 -3.99 5.31
CA LEU A 108 3.10 -3.06 4.31
C LEU A 108 4.26 -3.67 3.50
N PHE A 109 4.96 -4.68 4.03
CA PHE A 109 5.97 -5.42 3.29
C PHE A 109 5.37 -6.62 2.53
N LEU A 110 4.53 -7.42 3.19
CA LEU A 110 3.99 -8.64 2.58
C LEU A 110 3.05 -8.34 1.41
N LEU A 111 2.18 -7.35 1.55
CA LEU A 111 1.20 -7.03 0.52
C LEU A 111 1.85 -6.68 -0.83
N PRO A 112 2.79 -5.72 -0.94
CA PRO A 112 3.45 -5.44 -2.23
C PRO A 112 4.29 -6.61 -2.73
N ILE A 113 4.91 -7.41 -1.85
CA ILE A 113 5.64 -8.62 -2.25
C ILE A 113 4.68 -9.60 -2.95
N SER A 114 3.53 -9.88 -2.35
CA SER A 114 2.53 -10.78 -2.94
C SER A 114 2.05 -10.29 -4.30
N PHE A 115 1.78 -8.99 -4.47
CA PHE A 115 1.38 -8.45 -5.77
C PHE A 115 2.51 -8.45 -6.81
N ILE A 116 3.75 -8.18 -6.41
CA ILE A 116 4.92 -8.27 -7.30
C ILE A 116 5.14 -9.72 -7.75
N ASP A 117 5.03 -10.66 -6.82
CA ASP A 117 5.18 -12.09 -7.08
C ASP A 117 4.10 -12.60 -8.04
N LEU A 118 2.83 -12.21 -7.83
CA LEU A 118 1.75 -12.51 -8.77
C LEU A 118 2.00 -11.94 -10.18
N ASP A 119 2.57 -10.74 -10.28
CA ASP A 119 2.84 -10.06 -11.56
C ASP A 119 4.05 -10.66 -12.31
N THR A 120 5.08 -11.11 -11.59
CA THR A 120 6.40 -11.39 -12.19
C THR A 120 6.90 -12.81 -11.96
N LYS A 121 6.29 -13.59 -11.06
CA LYS A 121 6.74 -14.90 -10.57
C LYS A 121 8.22 -14.92 -10.14
N LEU A 122 8.76 -13.75 -9.81
CA LEU A 122 10.13 -13.53 -9.40
C LEU A 122 10.10 -13.02 -7.96
N ILE A 123 10.68 -13.80 -7.05
CA ILE A 123 10.85 -13.39 -5.66
C ILE A 123 11.89 -12.26 -5.63
N LEU A 124 11.41 -11.03 -5.48
CA LEU A 124 12.27 -9.85 -5.51
C LEU A 124 13.01 -9.71 -4.17
N ASN A 125 14.23 -10.23 -4.14
CA ASN A 125 15.11 -10.25 -2.95
C ASN A 125 15.29 -8.88 -2.26
N VAL A 126 15.14 -7.77 -2.99
CA VAL A 126 15.22 -6.40 -2.44
C VAL A 126 14.15 -6.10 -1.38
N LEU A 127 13.01 -6.79 -1.43
CA LEU A 127 11.95 -6.69 -0.42
C LEU A 127 12.02 -7.83 0.59
N THR A 128 12.40 -9.03 0.14
CA THR A 128 12.49 -10.23 1.00
C THR A 128 13.56 -10.09 2.09
N PHE A 129 14.75 -9.58 1.77
CA PHE A 129 15.83 -9.47 2.76
C PHE A 129 15.54 -8.46 3.88
N PRO A 130 15.04 -7.23 3.62
CA PRO A 130 14.61 -6.33 4.69
C PRO A 130 13.45 -6.91 5.51
N GLY A 131 12.47 -7.54 4.84
CA GLY A 131 11.35 -8.19 5.53
C GLY A 131 11.79 -9.30 6.47
N LEU A 132 12.74 -10.13 6.04
CA LEU A 132 13.35 -11.16 6.87
C LEU A 132 14.09 -10.55 8.08
N ALA A 133 14.89 -9.50 7.85
CA ALA A 133 15.62 -8.83 8.92
C ALA A 133 14.68 -8.24 9.99
N ILE A 134 13.60 -7.58 9.55
CA ILE A 134 12.56 -7.04 10.45
C ILE A 134 11.84 -8.19 11.18
N GLY A 135 11.52 -9.28 10.49
CA GLY A 135 10.88 -10.46 11.06
C GLY A 135 11.75 -11.16 12.12
N MET A 136 13.05 -11.31 11.87
CA MET A 136 13.98 -11.89 12.84
C MET A 136 14.20 -10.96 14.05
N ALA A 137 14.38 -9.66 13.82
CA ALA A 137 14.54 -8.68 14.89
C ALA A 137 13.31 -8.60 15.80
N SER A 138 12.12 -8.65 15.21
CA SER A 138 10.85 -8.63 15.94
C SER A 138 10.55 -9.93 16.69
N SER A 139 10.95 -11.09 16.15
CA SER A 139 10.82 -12.38 16.85
C SER A 139 11.52 -12.37 18.23
N LEU A 140 12.67 -11.70 18.32
CA LEU A 140 13.40 -11.53 19.58
C LEU A 140 12.71 -10.54 20.55
N PHE A 141 11.97 -9.58 20.02
CA PHE A 141 11.31 -8.52 20.80
C PHE A 141 9.90 -8.92 21.29
N LEU A 142 9.14 -9.64 20.46
CA LEU A 142 7.77 -10.09 20.77
C LEU A 142 7.72 -11.20 21.82
N ARG A 143 8.81 -11.96 21.98
CA ARG A 143 8.95 -12.96 23.06
C ARG A 143 8.93 -12.33 24.47
N LYS A 144 9.04 -11.00 24.57
CA LYS A 144 8.94 -10.22 25.82
C LYS A 144 7.56 -9.58 26.06
N LEU A 145 6.63 -9.69 25.12
CA LEU A 145 5.30 -9.04 25.17
C LEU A 145 4.13 -10.02 25.38
N GLY A 146 4.39 -11.33 25.40
CA GLY A 146 3.45 -12.37 25.83
C GLY A 146 3.88 -12.94 27.17
#